data_AF-A0A951FEA1-F1
#
_entry.id   AF-A0A951FEA1-F1
#
_cell.length_a   1.000
_cell.length_b   1.000
_cell.length_c   1.000
_cell.angle_alpha   90.00
_cell.angle_beta   90.00
_cell.angle_gamma   90.00
#
_symmetry.space_group_name_H-M   'P 1'
#
loop_
_entity.id
_entity.type
_entity.pdbx_description
1 polymer ?
#
loop_
_entity_poly.entity_id
_entity_poly.type
_entity_poly.pdbx_seq_one_letter_code
_entity_poly.pdbx_strand_id
1 'polypeptide(L)'
;MLPWVPVSRDEAHTFFEIPREVASAASNQFFTLENNQFSMYDTWSLVSLQAVPDHPHLVAFLVETRGPKILDPYDYDTDPTPKGYVVLDTDAMNGLISLLTMQAETMPPTLHWQKPSFRRLAQDELPKFHIEPESFPFSQIHCYIQEYDPSEADDTNERMIRLVQFSMSKELPSSALGLSIARVSWNTFRLYSSYDPFEIGEGKVIVDTFGLYELIALLKHYQQYVQ
;
A
#
# COMPACT_ATOMS: atom_id res chain seq x y z
N MET A 1 -6.79 9.20 -20.27
CA MET A 1 -7.32 7.94 -19.71
C MET A 1 -6.85 7.86 -18.27
N LEU A 2 -7.62 7.24 -17.36
CA LEU A 2 -7.12 6.98 -16.01
C LEU A 2 -6.09 5.84 -16.13
N PRO A 3 -4.85 6.00 -15.65
CA PRO A 3 -3.81 4.97 -15.80
C PRO A 3 -4.10 3.71 -14.99
N TRP A 4 -5.07 3.76 -14.08
CA TRP A 4 -5.54 2.59 -13.35
C TRP A 4 -6.68 1.91 -14.10
N VAL A 5 -6.45 0.66 -14.48
CA VAL A 5 -7.40 -0.20 -15.17
C VAL A 5 -8.00 -1.18 -14.15
N PRO A 6 -9.34 -1.36 -14.15
CA PRO A 6 -9.96 -2.37 -13.31
C PRO A 6 -9.45 -3.78 -13.64
N VAL A 7 -9.17 -4.56 -12.60
CA VAL A 7 -8.82 -5.98 -12.69
C VAL A 7 -10.06 -6.80 -12.37
N SER A 8 -10.37 -7.79 -13.20
CA SER A 8 -11.49 -8.68 -12.93
C SER A 8 -11.23 -9.57 -11.71
N ARG A 9 -12.28 -10.12 -11.12
CA ARG A 9 -12.16 -11.00 -9.94
C ARG A 9 -11.37 -12.27 -10.24
N ASP A 10 -11.56 -12.83 -11.43
CA ASP A 10 -10.81 -14.00 -11.87
C ASP A 10 -9.33 -13.64 -12.02
N GLU A 11 -9.01 -12.50 -12.66
CA GLU A 11 -7.62 -12.04 -12.80
C GLU A 11 -6.95 -11.74 -11.45
N ALA A 12 -7.68 -11.10 -10.51
CA ALA A 12 -7.17 -10.85 -9.16
C ALA A 12 -6.80 -12.16 -8.45
N HIS A 13 -7.63 -13.20 -8.59
CA HIS A 13 -7.35 -14.50 -7.99
C HIS A 13 -6.27 -15.29 -8.72
N THR A 14 -6.24 -15.28 -10.05
CA THR A 14 -5.32 -16.13 -10.82
C THR A 14 -3.94 -15.52 -11.00
N PHE A 15 -3.84 -14.21 -11.20
CA PHE A 15 -2.57 -13.55 -11.52
C PHE A 15 -1.92 -12.91 -10.31
N PHE A 16 -2.71 -12.33 -9.41
CA PHE A 16 -2.21 -11.71 -8.19
C PHE A 16 -2.33 -12.64 -6.97
N GLU A 17 -2.88 -13.84 -7.16
CA GLU A 17 -3.12 -14.87 -6.14
C GLU A 17 -3.92 -14.37 -4.94
N ILE A 18 -4.78 -13.36 -5.14
CA ILE A 18 -5.68 -12.90 -4.10
C ILE A 18 -6.57 -14.08 -3.68
N PRO A 19 -6.75 -14.37 -2.38
CA PRO A 19 -7.57 -15.48 -1.92
C PRO A 19 -8.96 -15.44 -2.55
N ARG A 20 -9.50 -16.59 -2.95
CA ARG A 20 -10.74 -16.66 -3.72
C ARG A 20 -11.92 -16.01 -2.99
N GLU A 21 -12.01 -16.17 -1.67
CA GLU A 21 -13.02 -15.50 -0.87
C GLU A 21 -12.93 -13.97 -0.94
N VAL A 22 -11.71 -13.41 -0.98
CA VAL A 22 -11.47 -11.97 -1.09
C VAL A 22 -11.75 -11.49 -2.51
N ALA A 23 -11.27 -12.20 -3.52
CA ALA A 23 -11.45 -11.84 -4.93
C ALA A 23 -12.92 -11.90 -5.36
N SER A 24 -13.69 -12.87 -4.87
CA SER A 24 -15.08 -13.08 -5.25
C SER A 24 -16.07 -12.11 -4.57
N ALA A 25 -15.67 -11.44 -3.49
CA ALA A 25 -16.51 -10.51 -2.76
C ALA A 25 -16.89 -9.29 -3.62
N ALA A 26 -18.20 -9.06 -3.77
CA ALA A 26 -18.70 -8.06 -4.72
C ALA A 26 -18.37 -6.61 -4.35
N SER A 27 -18.08 -6.36 -3.08
CA SER A 27 -17.68 -5.07 -2.55
C SER A 27 -16.20 -4.75 -2.78
N ASN A 28 -15.38 -5.74 -3.15
CA ASN A 28 -13.96 -5.56 -3.33
C ASN A 28 -13.66 -5.09 -4.75
N GLN A 29 -12.76 -4.11 -4.86
CA GLN A 29 -12.34 -3.51 -6.11
C GLN A 29 -10.83 -3.65 -6.27
N PHE A 30 -10.41 -3.93 -7.50
CA PHE A 30 -9.03 -4.26 -7.85
C PHE A 30 -8.61 -3.43 -9.05
N PHE A 31 -7.41 -2.84 -9.00
CA PHE A 31 -6.90 -1.96 -10.03
C PHE A 31 -5.42 -2.23 -10.26
N THR A 32 -5.00 -2.19 -11.52
CA THR A 32 -3.58 -2.27 -11.93
C THR A 32 -3.25 -1.09 -12.84
N LEU A 33 -1.96 -0.81 -13.04
CA LEU A 33 -1.53 0.22 -13.99
C LEU A 33 -1.62 -0.31 -15.43
N GLU A 34 -2.07 0.52 -16.36
CA GLU A 34 -2.31 0.18 -17.78
C GLU A 34 -1.07 -0.41 -18.47
N ASN A 35 0.11 0.11 -18.15
CA ASN A 35 1.40 -0.34 -18.70
C ASN A 35 1.99 -1.57 -17.99
N ASN A 36 1.36 -2.06 -16.91
CA ASN A 36 1.80 -3.22 -16.13
C ASN A 36 1.05 -4.51 -16.52
N GLN A 37 0.44 -4.57 -17.70
CA GLN A 37 -0.15 -5.82 -18.18
C GLN A 37 0.95 -6.82 -18.58
N PHE A 38 1.34 -7.66 -17.62
CA PHE A 38 2.02 -8.96 -17.80
C PHE A 38 3.30 -8.94 -18.66
N SER A 39 4.09 -7.87 -18.59
CA SER A 39 5.46 -7.85 -19.12
C SER A 39 6.36 -8.77 -18.29
N MET A 40 7.12 -9.67 -18.94
CA MET A 40 8.08 -10.57 -18.29
C MET A 40 9.31 -9.85 -17.69
N TYR A 41 9.40 -8.54 -17.87
CA TYR A 41 10.54 -7.72 -17.44
C TYR A 41 10.19 -6.71 -16.35
N ASP A 42 8.90 -6.46 -16.14
CA ASP A 42 8.43 -5.40 -15.27
C ASP A 42 7.65 -5.98 -14.10
N THR A 43 7.63 -5.25 -12.98
CA THR A 43 6.84 -5.64 -11.82
C THR A 43 5.37 -5.30 -12.02
N TRP A 44 4.48 -6.17 -11.57
CA TRP A 44 3.04 -5.97 -11.65
C TRP A 44 2.49 -5.50 -10.32
N SER A 45 1.95 -4.29 -10.31
CA SER A 45 1.37 -3.68 -9.11
C SER A 45 -0.15 -3.76 -9.14
N LEU A 46 -0.72 -4.25 -8.04
CA LEU A 46 -2.14 -4.27 -7.73
C LEU A 46 -2.41 -3.31 -6.58
N VAL A 47 -3.42 -2.46 -6.77
CA VAL A 47 -4.08 -1.75 -5.70
C VAL A 47 -5.46 -2.34 -5.51
N SER A 48 -5.85 -2.59 -4.26
CA SER A 48 -7.21 -3.02 -3.96
C SER A 48 -7.85 -2.25 -2.81
N LEU A 49 -9.15 -2.08 -2.93
CA LEU A 49 -10.03 -1.51 -1.94
C LEU A 49 -10.99 -2.61 -1.52
N GLN A 50 -10.79 -3.14 -0.33
CA GLN A 50 -11.51 -4.30 0.17
C GLN A 50 -12.41 -3.89 1.32
N ALA A 51 -13.66 -4.32 1.29
CA ALA A 51 -14.58 -4.10 2.40
C ALA A 51 -14.12 -4.90 3.62
N VAL A 52 -14.21 -4.30 4.80
CA VAL A 52 -14.00 -5.01 6.06
C VAL A 52 -15.34 -5.63 6.48
N PRO A 53 -15.42 -6.96 6.67
CA PRO A 53 -16.66 -7.62 7.09
C PRO A 53 -17.26 -6.97 8.34
N ASP A 54 -18.58 -6.79 8.37
CA ASP A 54 -19.33 -6.19 9.49
C ASP A 54 -18.97 -4.72 9.85
N HIS A 55 -18.01 -4.13 9.13
CA HIS A 55 -17.53 -2.77 9.37
C HIS A 55 -17.68 -1.92 8.09
N PRO A 56 -18.91 -1.51 7.72
CA PRO A 56 -19.18 -0.82 6.46
C PRO A 56 -18.54 0.57 6.35
N HIS A 57 -18.05 1.11 7.47
CA HIS A 57 -17.35 2.39 7.56
C HIS A 57 -15.83 2.25 7.43
N LEU A 58 -15.33 1.03 7.23
CA LEU A 58 -13.90 0.74 7.08
C LEU A 58 -13.61 0.17 5.69
N VAL A 59 -12.43 0.49 5.20
CA VAL A 59 -11.86 -0.10 3.99
C VAL A 59 -10.44 -0.53 4.26
N ALA A 60 -10.09 -1.72 3.78
CA ALA A 60 -8.71 -2.16 3.67
C ALA A 60 -8.15 -1.65 2.34
N PHE A 61 -7.19 -0.73 2.41
CA PHE A 61 -6.39 -0.33 1.26
C PHE A 61 -5.15 -1.22 1.22
N LEU A 62 -5.00 -1.95 0.12
CA LEU A 62 -3.91 -2.89 -0.07
C LEU A 62 -3.15 -2.56 -1.35
N VAL A 63 -1.83 -2.65 -1.25
CA VAL A 63 -0.85 -2.50 -2.31
C VAL A 63 -0.05 -3.80 -2.37
N GLU A 64 -0.03 -4.43 -3.53
CA GLU A 64 0.79 -5.61 -3.79
C GLU A 64 1.56 -5.40 -5.08
N THR A 65 2.86 -5.70 -5.06
CA THR A 65 3.69 -5.76 -6.25
C THR A 65 4.38 -7.10 -6.34
N ARG A 66 4.24 -7.74 -7.49
CA ARG A 66 4.89 -8.99 -7.84
C ARG A 66 5.91 -8.76 -8.92
N GLY A 67 7.11 -9.33 -8.75
CA GLY A 67 8.11 -9.38 -9.80
C GLY A 67 7.95 -10.64 -10.66
N PRO A 68 8.50 -10.64 -11.88
CA PRO A 68 8.64 -11.86 -12.65
C PRO A 68 9.67 -12.78 -11.99
N LYS A 69 9.31 -14.05 -11.81
CA LYS A 69 10.20 -15.13 -11.44
C LYS A 69 10.57 -15.91 -12.71
N ILE A 70 11.79 -15.71 -13.18
CA ILE A 70 12.29 -16.41 -14.37
C ILE A 70 12.51 -17.89 -14.02
N LEU A 71 11.75 -18.79 -14.64
CA LEU A 71 11.89 -20.24 -14.46
C LEU A 71 12.87 -20.83 -15.49
N ASP A 72 12.82 -20.35 -16.74
CA ASP A 72 13.72 -20.68 -17.87
C ASP A 72 13.72 -19.49 -18.88
N PRO A 73 14.60 -19.38 -19.89
CA PRO A 73 14.59 -18.26 -20.85
C PRO A 73 13.29 -18.05 -21.63
N TYR A 74 12.37 -19.01 -21.57
CA TYR A 74 11.07 -18.99 -22.25
C TYR A 74 9.88 -19.22 -21.32
N ASP A 75 10.09 -19.34 -20.00
CA ASP A 75 9.03 -19.61 -19.03
C ASP A 75 9.20 -18.74 -17.77
N TYR A 76 8.11 -18.12 -17.33
CA TYR A 76 8.09 -17.20 -16.19
C TYR A 76 6.88 -17.45 -15.31
N ASP A 77 7.08 -17.31 -14.01
CA ASP A 77 6.06 -17.34 -12.98
C ASP A 77 6.07 -16.01 -12.22
N THR A 78 5.18 -15.81 -11.27
CA THR A 78 5.26 -14.68 -10.35
C THR A 78 6.19 -15.00 -9.18
N ASP A 79 6.89 -14.00 -8.65
CA ASP A 79 7.52 -14.14 -7.34
C ASP A 79 6.41 -14.49 -6.32
N PRO A 80 6.53 -15.62 -5.58
CA PRO A 80 5.50 -16.04 -4.65
C PRO A 80 5.33 -15.09 -3.46
N THR A 81 6.28 -14.17 -3.22
CA THR A 81 6.22 -13.24 -2.09
C THR A 81 5.89 -11.84 -2.60
N PRO A 82 4.61 -11.42 -2.59
CA PRO A 82 4.26 -10.07 -2.99
C PRO A 82 4.87 -9.05 -2.02
N LYS A 83 5.31 -7.92 -2.57
CA LYS A 83 5.85 -6.80 -1.80
C LYS A 83 4.83 -5.68 -1.69
N GLY A 84 4.82 -4.97 -0.57
CA GLY A 84 3.80 -3.95 -0.29
C GLY A 84 4.05 -2.58 -0.92
N TYR A 85 4.52 -2.46 -2.16
CA TYR A 85 4.83 -1.14 -2.76
C TYR A 85 4.23 -0.92 -4.13
N VAL A 86 4.20 0.33 -4.60
CA VAL A 86 3.90 0.71 -5.99
C VAL A 86 4.71 1.96 -6.36
N VAL A 87 5.11 2.06 -7.63
CA VAL A 87 5.78 3.24 -8.19
C VAL A 87 4.76 4.07 -8.96
N LEU A 88 4.67 5.36 -8.65
CA LEU A 88 3.62 6.27 -9.12
C LEU A 88 4.25 7.45 -9.84
N ASP A 89 4.04 7.55 -11.15
CA ASP A 89 4.23 8.81 -11.86
C ASP A 89 3.08 9.80 -11.60
N THR A 90 3.13 10.97 -12.23
CA THR A 90 2.10 12.02 -12.04
C THR A 90 0.69 11.53 -12.42
N ASP A 91 0.55 10.78 -13.51
CA ASP A 91 -0.76 10.29 -13.95
C ASP A 91 -1.26 9.19 -13.00
N ALA A 92 -0.40 8.23 -12.65
CA ALA A 92 -0.69 7.15 -11.70
C ALA A 92 -1.09 7.72 -10.34
N MET A 93 -0.39 8.75 -9.87
CA MET A 93 -0.72 9.47 -8.64
C MET A 93 -2.12 10.10 -8.70
N ASN A 94 -2.43 10.84 -9.78
CA ASN A 94 -3.73 11.46 -9.99
C ASN A 94 -4.87 10.43 -10.02
N GLY A 95 -4.65 9.32 -10.72
CA GLY A 95 -5.62 8.25 -10.81
C GLY A 95 -5.85 7.57 -9.46
N LEU A 96 -4.80 7.32 -8.67
CA LEU A 96 -4.91 6.72 -7.34
C LEU A 96 -5.68 7.66 -6.39
N ILE A 97 -5.32 8.95 -6.36
CA ILE A 97 -6.05 9.97 -5.59
C ILE A 97 -7.54 9.96 -5.94
N SER A 98 -7.87 9.85 -7.23
CA SER A 98 -9.26 9.81 -7.69
C SER A 98 -9.99 8.55 -7.22
N LEU A 99 -9.36 7.37 -7.32
CA LEU A 99 -9.92 6.11 -6.81
C LEU A 99 -10.22 6.18 -5.31
N LEU A 100 -9.26 6.64 -4.52
CA LEU A 100 -9.44 6.77 -3.06
C LEU A 100 -10.51 7.81 -2.71
N THR A 101 -10.60 8.90 -3.47
CA THR A 101 -11.63 9.94 -3.25
C THR A 101 -13.02 9.38 -3.53
N MET A 102 -13.22 8.69 -4.65
CA MET A 102 -14.50 8.03 -4.96
C MET A 102 -14.89 7.03 -3.87
N GLN A 103 -13.93 6.25 -3.38
CA GLN A 103 -14.18 5.32 -2.28
C GLN A 103 -14.61 6.06 -1.00
N ALA A 104 -13.89 7.11 -0.60
CA ALA A 104 -14.22 7.91 0.58
C ALA A 104 -15.63 8.51 0.52
N GLU A 105 -16.06 8.97 -0.66
CA GLU A 105 -17.39 9.55 -0.89
C GLU A 105 -18.53 8.52 -0.74
N THR A 106 -18.24 7.23 -0.93
CA THR A 106 -19.23 6.15 -0.77
C THR A 106 -19.28 5.57 0.64
N MET A 107 -18.28 5.86 1.47
CA MET A 107 -18.19 5.32 2.83
C MET A 107 -19.12 6.07 3.79
N PRO A 108 -19.83 5.37 4.69
CA PRO A 108 -20.57 6.00 5.78
C PRO A 108 -19.65 6.88 6.63
N PRO A 109 -20.14 8.01 7.17
CA PRO A 109 -19.36 8.85 8.07
C PRO A 109 -19.03 8.11 9.37
N THR A 110 -17.83 8.34 9.92
CA THR A 110 -17.42 7.79 11.23
C THR A 110 -17.51 8.81 12.35
N LEU A 111 -17.75 8.30 13.57
CA LEU A 111 -17.82 9.10 14.80
C LEU A 111 -16.43 9.49 15.34
N HIS A 112 -15.33 8.96 14.77
CA HIS A 112 -13.96 9.13 15.28
C HIS A 112 -13.17 10.30 14.64
N TRP A 113 -13.88 11.28 14.08
CA TRP A 113 -13.39 12.46 13.36
C TRP A 113 -12.29 13.35 14.03
N GLN A 114 -11.84 13.02 15.25
CA GLN A 114 -10.94 13.87 16.03
C GLN A 114 -9.52 13.31 16.23
N LYS A 115 -9.21 12.09 15.79
CA LYS A 115 -7.86 11.53 15.94
C LYS A 115 -7.18 11.34 14.59
N PRO A 116 -5.98 11.90 14.38
CA PRO A 116 -5.22 11.61 13.18
C PRO A 116 -4.93 10.11 13.10
N SER A 117 -5.16 9.53 11.93
CA SER A 117 -4.87 8.11 11.68
C SER A 117 -3.37 7.89 11.51
N PHE A 118 -2.68 8.85 10.89
CA PHE A 118 -1.26 8.74 10.57
C PHE A 118 -0.41 9.80 11.27
N ARG A 119 0.68 9.36 11.89
CA ARG A 119 1.72 10.24 12.43
C ARG A 119 3.02 10.03 11.67
N ARG A 120 3.64 11.12 11.22
CA ARG A 120 4.98 11.06 10.64
C ARG A 120 5.99 10.63 11.70
N LEU A 121 6.82 9.66 11.37
CA LEU A 121 7.94 9.26 12.20
C LEU A 121 9.07 10.29 12.09
N ALA A 122 9.61 10.70 13.24
CA ALA A 122 10.82 11.51 13.29
C ALA A 122 12.04 10.68 12.87
N GLN A 123 13.11 11.34 12.44
CA GLN A 123 14.30 10.65 11.92
C GLN A 123 14.95 9.74 12.95
N ASP A 124 14.92 10.11 14.23
CA ASP A 124 15.41 9.31 15.36
C ASP A 124 14.45 8.16 15.76
N GLU A 125 13.23 8.15 15.24
CA GLU A 125 12.29 7.04 15.40
C GLU A 125 12.44 5.97 14.31
N LEU A 126 12.89 6.32 13.10
CA LEU A 126 12.98 5.39 11.96
C LEU A 126 13.75 4.09 12.28
N PRO A 127 14.91 4.13 12.98
CA PRO A 127 15.63 2.90 13.32
C PRO A 127 14.85 1.98 14.27
N LYS A 128 13.91 2.51 15.07
CA LYS A 128 13.02 1.71 15.94
C LYS A 128 12.04 0.86 15.13
N PHE A 129 11.92 1.13 13.84
CA PHE A 129 11.10 0.40 12.87
C PHE A 129 11.96 -0.29 11.81
N HIS A 130 13.27 -0.42 12.04
CA HIS A 130 14.26 -0.97 11.10
C HIS A 130 14.28 -0.24 9.74
N ILE A 131 13.90 1.04 9.74
CA ILE A 131 14.02 1.90 8.57
C ILE A 131 15.32 2.68 8.73
N GLU A 132 16.28 2.40 7.85
CA GLU A 132 17.61 3.02 7.83
C GLU A 132 17.75 3.89 6.57
N PRO A 133 17.47 5.20 6.64
CA PRO A 133 17.59 6.09 5.47
C PRO A 133 18.99 6.10 4.86
N GLU A 134 20.01 5.78 5.66
CA GLU A 134 21.41 5.68 5.22
C GLU A 134 21.61 4.56 4.20
N SER A 135 20.79 3.51 4.25
CA SER A 135 20.78 2.40 3.29
C SER A 135 20.25 2.83 1.92
N PHE A 136 19.60 4.01 1.83
CA PHE A 136 19.07 4.60 0.60
C PHE A 136 19.63 6.02 0.41
N PRO A 137 20.96 6.18 0.18
CA PRO A 137 21.62 7.48 0.20
C PRO A 137 21.07 8.45 -0.84
N PHE A 138 20.59 7.91 -1.98
CA PHE A 138 20.02 8.65 -3.10
C PHE A 138 18.51 8.88 -2.99
N SER A 139 17.87 8.40 -1.93
CA SER A 139 16.43 8.54 -1.73
C SER A 139 16.11 9.37 -0.49
N GLN A 140 15.10 10.21 -0.61
CA GLN A 140 14.45 10.87 0.51
C GLN A 140 13.25 10.03 0.90
N ILE A 141 13.23 9.62 2.17
CA ILE A 141 12.22 8.72 2.73
C ILE A 141 11.39 9.49 3.75
N HIS A 142 10.07 9.36 3.63
CA HIS A 142 9.11 9.84 4.61
C HIS A 142 8.23 8.69 5.07
N CYS A 143 8.36 8.31 6.34
CA CYS A 143 7.57 7.24 6.91
C CYS A 143 6.53 7.77 7.89
N TYR A 144 5.37 7.14 7.87
CA TYR A 144 4.22 7.42 8.72
C TYR A 144 3.79 6.12 9.39
N ILE A 145 3.53 6.18 10.69
CA ILE A 145 2.90 5.10 11.44
C ILE A 145 1.39 5.35 11.54
N GLN A 146 0.59 4.31 11.38
CA GLN A 146 -0.82 4.38 11.71
C GLN A 146 -1.01 4.25 13.22
N GLU A 147 -1.39 5.34 13.90
CA GLU A 147 -1.57 5.36 15.36
C GLU A 147 -2.93 4.86 15.81
N TYR A 148 -3.94 5.09 14.96
CA TYR A 148 -5.31 4.65 15.19
C TYR A 148 -5.69 3.62 14.11
N ASP A 149 -5.86 2.38 14.54
CA ASP A 149 -6.45 1.34 13.73
C ASP A 149 -7.94 1.22 14.06
N PRO A 150 -8.83 1.65 13.16
CA PRO A 150 -10.26 1.62 13.42
C PRO A 150 -10.84 0.19 13.43
N SER A 151 -10.05 -0.82 13.04
CA SER A 151 -10.44 -2.23 13.11
C SER A 151 -10.09 -2.91 14.44
N GLU A 152 -9.45 -2.22 15.40
CA GLU A 152 -9.10 -2.75 16.74
C GLU A 152 -10.31 -3.04 17.67
N ALA A 153 -11.48 -3.33 17.09
CA ALA A 153 -12.50 -4.16 17.72
C ALA A 153 -12.12 -5.66 17.70
N ASP A 154 -11.14 -6.07 16.89
CA ASP A 154 -10.68 -7.46 16.82
C ASP A 154 -9.81 -7.84 18.02
N ASP A 155 -10.38 -8.72 18.84
CA ASP A 155 -9.89 -9.39 20.06
C ASP A 155 -8.66 -10.28 19.81
N THR A 156 -7.62 -9.71 19.18
CA THR A 156 -6.35 -10.38 18.93
C THR A 156 -5.34 -9.87 19.96
N ASN A 157 -4.76 -10.78 20.75
CA ASN A 157 -3.66 -10.49 21.69
C ASN A 157 -2.38 -9.99 20.99
N GLU A 158 -2.42 -9.77 19.67
CA GLU A 158 -1.29 -9.42 18.84
C GLU A 158 -1.42 -8.00 18.29
N ARG A 159 -0.60 -7.10 18.81
CA ARG A 159 -0.48 -5.74 18.31
C ARG A 159 0.08 -5.75 16.89
N MET A 160 -0.54 -5.01 15.98
CA MET A 160 -0.04 -4.83 14.61
C MET A 160 0.62 -3.44 14.46
N ILE A 161 1.78 -3.40 13.80
CA ILE A 161 2.41 -2.16 13.33
C ILE A 161 1.99 -1.96 11.88
N ARG A 162 1.57 -0.75 11.52
CA ARG A 162 1.26 -0.36 10.15
C ARG A 162 2.04 0.88 9.76
N LEU A 163 2.78 0.79 8.66
CA LEU A 163 3.66 1.83 8.16
C LEU A 163 3.28 2.18 6.73
N VAL A 164 3.33 3.48 6.42
CA VAL A 164 3.20 4.03 5.07
C VAL A 164 4.46 4.83 4.78
N GLN A 165 5.14 4.51 3.70
CA GLN A 165 6.38 5.13 3.29
C GLN A 165 6.25 5.76 1.91
N PHE A 166 6.76 6.98 1.78
CA PHE A 166 6.99 7.66 0.52
C PHE A 166 8.48 7.77 0.27
N SER A 167 8.95 7.30 -0.89
CA SER A 167 10.36 7.36 -1.31
C SER A 167 10.51 8.10 -2.63
N MET A 168 11.40 9.09 -2.68
CA MET A 168 11.70 9.91 -3.87
C MET A 168 13.20 10.06 -4.08
N SER A 169 13.65 10.34 -5.31
CA SER A 169 15.07 10.61 -5.58
C SER A 169 15.51 11.96 -4.97
N LYS A 170 16.72 12.00 -4.41
CA LYS A 170 17.36 13.23 -3.91
C LYS A 170 18.12 14.01 -4.99
N GLU A 171 18.62 13.31 -6.01
CA GLU A 171 19.62 13.88 -6.93
C GLU A 171 19.00 14.44 -8.21
N LEU A 172 17.79 14.00 -8.56
CA LEU A 172 17.09 14.41 -9.76
C LEU A 172 15.61 14.62 -9.44
N PRO A 173 14.94 15.59 -10.10
CA PRO A 173 13.49 15.56 -10.18
C PRO A 173 13.08 14.17 -10.66
N SER A 174 12.42 13.42 -9.79
CA SER A 174 11.95 12.09 -10.12
C SER A 174 10.59 12.23 -10.76
N SER A 175 10.40 11.67 -11.95
CA SER A 175 9.08 11.54 -12.54
C SER A 175 8.22 10.47 -11.85
N ALA A 176 8.72 9.85 -10.78
CA ALA A 176 8.05 8.78 -10.06
C ALA A 176 8.28 8.86 -8.54
N LEU A 177 7.27 8.45 -7.78
CA LEU A 177 7.27 8.30 -6.32
C LEU A 177 7.05 6.84 -5.95
N GLY A 178 7.87 6.29 -5.06
CA GLY A 178 7.56 5.01 -4.42
C GLY A 178 6.59 5.22 -3.27
N LEU A 179 5.46 4.52 -3.29
CA LEU A 179 4.55 4.35 -2.15
C LEU A 179 4.72 2.91 -1.63
N SER A 180 5.07 2.74 -0.37
CA SER A 180 5.16 1.44 0.28
C SER A 180 4.28 1.39 1.52
N ILE A 181 3.68 0.24 1.76
CA ILE A 181 2.83 -0.06 2.91
C ILE A 181 3.33 -1.36 3.53
N ALA A 182 3.36 -1.40 4.85
CA ALA A 182 3.67 -2.61 5.59
C ALA A 182 2.74 -2.74 6.79
N ARG A 183 2.18 -3.94 6.98
CA ARG A 183 1.47 -4.39 8.16
C ARG A 183 2.19 -5.60 8.70
N VAL A 184 2.70 -5.46 9.91
CA VAL A 184 3.59 -6.42 10.55
C VAL A 184 3.11 -6.67 11.96
N SER A 185 3.12 -7.92 12.40
CA SER A 185 2.84 -8.21 13.80
C SER A 185 3.98 -7.74 14.70
N TRP A 186 3.65 -7.18 15.86
CA TRP A 186 4.63 -6.69 16.83
C TRP A 186 5.59 -7.80 17.31
N ASN A 187 5.10 -9.04 17.39
CA ASN A 187 5.93 -10.19 17.74
C ASN A 187 6.95 -10.49 16.65
N THR A 188 6.52 -10.56 15.39
CA THR A 188 7.43 -10.70 14.24
C THR A 188 8.43 -9.57 14.21
N PHE A 189 7.97 -8.33 14.37
CA PHE A 189 8.82 -7.16 14.41
C PHE A 189 9.92 -7.26 15.49
N ARG A 190 9.59 -7.76 16.68
CA ARG A 190 10.55 -7.92 17.79
C ARG A 190 11.51 -9.10 17.63
N LEU A 191 11.11 -10.15 16.94
CA LEU A 191 11.91 -11.37 16.81
C LEU A 191 13.03 -11.23 15.78
N TYR A 192 12.88 -10.31 14.81
CA TYR A 192 13.82 -10.12 13.71
C TYR A 192 14.48 -8.75 13.78
N SER A 193 15.69 -8.69 14.33
CA SER A 193 16.41 -7.43 14.62
C SER A 193 16.99 -6.68 13.41
N SER A 194 16.81 -7.18 12.18
CA SER A 194 17.52 -6.67 11.00
C SER A 194 16.72 -6.76 9.70
N TYR A 195 15.39 -6.84 9.77
CA TYR A 195 14.57 -7.01 8.58
C TYR A 195 13.81 -5.72 8.26
N ASP A 196 13.70 -5.40 6.97
CA ASP A 196 12.93 -4.26 6.45
C ASP A 196 11.42 -4.58 6.48
N PRO A 197 10.59 -3.83 7.24
CA PRO A 197 9.15 -4.04 7.35
C PRO A 197 8.42 -4.15 6.00
N PHE A 198 8.91 -3.46 4.97
CA PHE A 198 8.29 -3.45 3.64
C PHE A 198 8.63 -4.68 2.79
N GLU A 199 9.57 -5.53 3.22
CA GLU A 199 9.92 -6.78 2.54
C GLU A 199 9.10 -7.99 3.01
N ILE A 200 8.70 -8.05 4.28
CA ILE A 200 7.92 -9.20 4.80
C ILE A 200 6.51 -8.83 5.27
N GLY A 201 6.24 -7.54 5.45
CA GLY A 201 4.94 -7.06 5.87
C GLY A 201 3.90 -7.20 4.77
N GLU A 202 2.65 -7.39 5.17
CA GLU A 202 1.52 -7.29 4.24
C GLU A 202 1.38 -5.83 3.79
N GLY A 203 1.18 -5.57 2.49
CA GLY A 203 1.02 -4.21 1.97
C GLY A 203 -0.34 -3.57 2.27
N LYS A 204 -0.82 -3.64 3.51
CA LYS A 204 -2.21 -3.34 3.89
C LYS A 204 -2.33 -2.30 5.01
N VAL A 205 -3.20 -1.32 4.82
CA VAL A 205 -3.72 -0.46 5.90
C VAL A 205 -5.24 -0.58 5.95
N ILE A 206 -5.81 -0.43 7.15
CA ILE A 206 -7.27 -0.41 7.33
C ILE A 206 -7.62 0.99 7.82
N VAL A 207 -8.46 1.69 7.09
CA VAL A 207 -8.80 3.08 7.37
C VAL A 207 -10.31 3.25 7.37
N ASP A 208 -10.77 4.22 8.13
CA ASP A 208 -12.11 4.76 7.98
C ASP A 208 -12.12 5.90 6.95
N THR A 209 -13.27 6.54 6.78
CA THR A 209 -13.43 7.68 5.86
C THR A 209 -12.42 8.79 6.13
N PHE A 210 -12.11 9.07 7.40
CA PHE A 210 -11.15 10.13 7.76
C PHE A 210 -9.71 9.72 7.48
N GLY A 211 -9.31 8.51 7.88
CA GLY A 211 -7.99 7.97 7.56
C GLY A 211 -7.75 7.88 6.06
N LEU A 212 -8.80 7.59 5.27
CA LEU A 212 -8.72 7.61 3.81
C LEU A 212 -8.49 9.02 3.25
N TYR A 213 -9.17 10.04 3.79
CA TYR A 213 -8.90 11.44 3.44
C TYR A 213 -7.50 11.90 3.86
N GLU A 214 -6.98 11.43 5.00
CA GLU A 214 -5.59 11.70 5.38
C GLU A 214 -4.61 11.08 4.39
N LEU A 215 -4.82 9.83 3.98
CA LEU A 215 -3.97 9.18 2.97
C LEU A 215 -4.02 9.95 1.63
N ILE A 216 -5.21 10.39 1.20
CA ILE A 216 -5.37 11.27 0.03
C ILE A 216 -4.59 12.58 0.19
N ALA A 217 -4.64 13.20 1.37
CA ALA A 217 -3.92 14.43 1.64
C ALA A 217 -2.39 14.21 1.61
N LEU A 218 -1.89 13.08 2.12
CA LEU A 218 -0.49 12.69 2.01
C LEU A 218 -0.07 12.49 0.54
N LEU A 219 -0.87 11.79 -0.26
CA LEU A 219 -0.60 11.61 -1.68
C LEU A 219 -0.55 12.95 -2.42
N LYS A 220 -1.50 13.85 -2.17
CA LYS A 220 -1.51 15.22 -2.74
C LYS A 220 -0.29 16.04 -2.28
N HIS A 221 0.10 15.91 -1.02
CA HIS A 221 1.31 16.57 -0.52
C HIS A 221 2.55 16.08 -1.26
N TYR A 222 2.64 14.79 -1.58
CA TYR A 222 3.79 14.23 -2.28
C TYR A 222 3.74 14.38 -3.80
N GLN A 223 2.57 14.63 -4.37
CA GLN A 223 2.40 14.88 -5.80
C GLN A 223 3.25 16.04 -6.32
N GLN A 224 3.48 17.08 -5.51
CA GLN A 224 4.30 18.24 -5.90
C GLN A 224 5.76 17.89 -6.21
N TYR A 225 6.23 16.69 -5.80
CA TYR A 225 7.60 16.23 -6.03
C TYR A 225 7.75 15.32 -7.26
N VAL A 226 6.66 15.06 -7.97
CA VAL A 226 6.61 14.16 -9.15
C VAL A 226 6.39 14.96 -10.46
N GLN A 227 6.42 16.29 -10.38
CA GLN A 227 6.16 17.24 -11.47
C GLN A 227 7.40 17.59 -12.29
#